data_AF-A0A3B8I7K3-F1
#
_entry.id   AF-A0A3B8I7K3-F1
#
_cell.length_a   1.000
_cell.length_b   1.000
_cell.length_c   1.000
_cell.angle_alpha   90.00
_cell.angle_beta   90.00
_cell.angle_gamma   90.00
#
_symmetry.space_group_name_H-M   'P 1'
#
loop_
_entity.id
_entity.type
_entity.pdbx_description
1 polymer ?
#
loop_
_entity_poly.entity_id
_entity_poly.type
_entity_poly.pdbx_seq_one_letter_code
_entity_poly.pdbx_strand_id
1 'polypeptide(L)'
;MLAMDEKLQDLLETIVNVGGLLTSITLSIYFVARYNFKVKKAIADNGGDPYANRSQSRFLEFGVILVCLGLGIASLSALSKLGISEDDRGFLSFGILFLFGGTGLILAHLIRKRFGGQK
;
A
#
# COMPACT_ATOMS: atom_id res chain seq x y z
N MET A 1 30.66 24.75 21.59
CA MET A 1 29.62 25.34 20.71
C MET A 1 29.18 24.35 19.64
N LEU A 2 30.10 23.74 18.87
CA LEU A 2 29.78 22.80 17.78
C LEU A 2 28.93 21.57 18.15
N ALA A 3 29.08 20.98 19.34
CA ALA A 3 28.30 19.80 19.74
C ALA A 3 26.80 20.09 20.01
N MET A 4 26.44 21.36 20.22
CA MET A 4 25.05 21.77 20.47
C MET A 4 24.27 21.93 19.16
N ASP A 5 24.95 22.37 18.09
CA ASP A 5 24.35 22.51 16.76
C ASP A 5 24.07 21.15 16.11
N GLU A 6 24.94 20.15 16.33
CA GLU A 6 24.79 18.78 15.81
C GLU A 6 23.55 18.08 16.40
N LYS A 7 23.36 18.20 17.72
CA LYS A 7 22.13 17.72 18.41
C LYS A 7 20.88 18.42 17.87
N LEU A 8 20.95 19.73 17.59
CA LEU A 8 19.80 20.47 17.09
C LEU A 8 19.39 20.01 15.68
N GLN A 9 20.35 19.67 14.82
CA GLN A 9 20.12 19.13 13.47
C GLN A 9 19.45 17.75 13.52
N ASP A 10 19.95 16.82 14.33
CA ASP A 10 19.37 15.48 14.49
C ASP A 10 17.92 15.53 14.99
N LEU A 11 17.63 16.45 15.90
CA LEU A 11 16.29 16.63 16.47
C LEU A 11 15.32 17.19 15.42
N LEU A 12 15.78 18.14 14.59
CA LEU A 12 15.00 18.67 13.47
C LEU A 12 14.69 17.59 12.43
N GLU A 13 15.70 16.80 12.03
CA GLU A 13 15.53 15.73 11.04
C GLU A 13 14.55 14.66 11.53
N THR A 14 14.64 14.29 12.81
CA THR A 14 13.71 13.35 13.45
C THR A 14 12.28 13.87 13.45
N ILE A 15 12.06 15.14 13.81
CA ILE A 15 10.73 15.75 13.83
C ILE A 15 10.12 15.82 12.42
N VAL A 16 10.92 16.19 11.41
CA VAL A 16 10.47 16.26 10.02
C VAL A 16 10.11 14.87 9.49
N ASN A 17 10.93 13.86 9.77
CA ASN A 17 10.68 12.50 9.29
C ASN A 17 9.43 11.87 9.95
N VAL A 18 9.30 12.01 11.28
CA VAL A 18 8.12 11.54 12.01
C VAL A 18 6.85 12.29 11.59
N GLY A 19 6.94 13.61 11.40
CA GLY A 19 5.83 14.42 10.90
C GLY A 19 5.40 14.05 9.48
N GLY A 20 6.36 13.78 8.60
CA GLY A 20 6.12 13.33 7.22
C GLY A 20 5.40 11.97 7.18
N LEU A 21 5.80 11.02 8.02
CA LEU A 21 5.14 9.72 8.10
C LEU A 21 3.69 9.83 8.57
N LEU A 22 3.42 10.59 9.64
CA LEU A 22 2.07 10.75 10.18
C LEU A 22 1.12 11.45 9.19
N THR A 23 1.60 12.49 8.51
CA THR A 23 0.81 13.22 7.51
C THR A 23 0.49 12.35 6.29
N SER A 24 1.46 11.56 5.80
CA SER A 24 1.25 10.66 4.66
C SER A 24 0.22 9.55 4.94
N ILE A 25 0.25 8.96 6.14
CA ILE A 25 -0.72 7.94 6.58
C ILE A 25 -2.11 8.57 6.71
N THR A 26 -2.20 9.73 7.35
CA THR A 26 -3.48 10.43 7.56
C THR A 26 -4.13 10.83 6.24
N LEU A 27 -3.36 11.36 5.27
CA LEU A 27 -3.87 11.67 3.94
C LEU A 27 -4.37 10.42 3.21
N SER A 28 -3.63 9.32 3.31
CA SER A 28 -4.00 8.06 2.65
C SER A 28 -5.33 7.53 3.19
N ILE A 29 -5.49 7.51 4.52
CA ILE A 29 -6.75 7.11 5.18
C ILE A 29 -7.89 8.05 4.79
N TYR A 30 -7.65 9.36 4.81
CA TYR A 30 -8.65 10.35 4.41
C TYR A 30 -9.11 10.15 2.97
N PHE A 31 -8.18 9.91 2.05
CA PHE A 31 -8.48 9.68 0.64
C PHE A 31 -9.32 8.41 0.45
N VAL A 32 -8.91 7.30 1.08
CA VAL A 32 -9.65 6.03 1.02
C VAL A 32 -11.04 6.15 1.64
N ALA A 33 -11.18 6.86 2.77
CA ALA A 33 -12.47 7.08 3.43
C ALA A 33 -13.39 7.95 2.57
N ARG A 34 -12.88 9.05 2.02
CA ARG A 34 -13.64 9.96 1.15
C ARG A 34 -14.09 9.26 -0.13
N TYR A 35 -13.22 8.45 -0.74
CA TYR A 35 -13.53 7.71 -1.95
C TYR A 35 -14.56 6.60 -1.69
N ASN A 36 -14.39 5.80 -0.63
CA ASN A 36 -15.38 4.81 -0.21
C ASN A 36 -16.74 5.43 0.07
N PHE A 37 -16.78 6.61 0.69
CA PHE A 37 -18.03 7.30 0.98
C PHE A 37 -18.77 7.70 -0.31
N LYS A 38 -18.06 8.27 -1.29
CA LYS A 38 -18.64 8.63 -2.60
C LYS A 38 -19.12 7.40 -3.36
N VAL A 39 -18.36 6.31 -3.35
CA VAL A 39 -18.74 5.06 -4.04
C VAL A 39 -19.98 4.45 -3.40
N LYS A 40 -20.01 4.32 -2.06
CA LYS A 40 -21.19 3.80 -1.34
C LYS A 40 -22.42 4.67 -1.55
N LYS A 41 -22.24 6.00 -1.54
CA LYS A 41 -23.34 6.94 -1.80
C LYS A 41 -23.88 6.80 -3.23
N ALA A 42 -23.02 6.67 -4.23
CA ALA A 42 -23.43 6.48 -5.61
C ALA A 42 -24.15 5.14 -5.85
N ILE A 43 -23.80 4.08 -5.12
CA ILE A 43 -24.48 2.78 -5.21
C ILE A 43 -25.88 2.85 -4.57
N ALA A 44 -26.00 3.52 -3.42
CA ALA A 44 -27.29 3.72 -2.74
C ALA A 44 -28.25 4.60 -3.56
N ASP A 45 -27.75 5.66 -4.21
CA ASP A 45 -28.56 6.56 -5.07
C ASP A 45 -29.11 5.84 -6.33
N ASN A 46 -28.40 4.82 -6.82
CA ASN A 46 -28.82 4.01 -7.97
C ASN A 46 -29.67 2.79 -7.57
N GLY A 47 -30.12 2.69 -6.31
CA GLY A 47 -30.96 1.60 -5.82
C GLY A 47 -30.24 0.26 -5.66
N GLY A 48 -28.91 0.23 -5.70
CA GLY A 48 -28.12 -0.99 -5.51
C GLY A 48 -27.85 -1.27 -4.03
N ASP A 49 -27.85 -2.54 -3.64
CA ASP A 49 -27.48 -2.96 -2.28
C ASP A 49 -25.94 -2.88 -2.09
N PRO A 50 -25.42 -2.00 -1.21
CA PRO A 50 -23.99 -1.85 -0.97
C PRO A 50 -23.34 -3.06 -0.28
N TYR A 51 -24.12 -4.06 0.15
CA TYR A 51 -23.65 -5.25 0.86
C TYR A 51 -23.81 -6.56 0.08
N ALA A 52 -24.58 -6.61 -1.01
CA ALA A 52 -24.90 -7.85 -1.73
C ALA A 52 -23.67 -8.57 -2.33
N ASN A 53 -22.62 -7.84 -2.72
CA ASN A 53 -21.48 -8.40 -3.47
C ASN A 53 -20.21 -8.62 -2.62
N ARG A 54 -20.36 -8.70 -1.29
CA ARG A 54 -19.22 -8.61 -0.35
C ARG A 54 -18.53 -9.93 -0.01
N SER A 55 -19.10 -11.11 -0.23
CA SER A 55 -18.53 -12.34 0.34
C SER A 55 -17.55 -13.05 -0.60
N GLN A 56 -17.92 -13.29 -1.86
CA GLN A 56 -17.09 -14.05 -2.80
C GLN A 56 -15.91 -13.25 -3.37
N SER A 57 -16.12 -11.95 -3.63
CA SER A 57 -15.09 -11.08 -4.22
C SER A 57 -13.89 -10.83 -3.29
N ARG A 58 -14.10 -10.84 -1.96
CA ARG A 58 -13.04 -10.59 -0.97
C ARG A 58 -11.99 -11.71 -0.90
N PHE A 59 -12.39 -12.97 -1.07
CA PHE A 59 -11.44 -14.09 -1.07
C PHE A 59 -10.53 -14.06 -2.30
N LEU A 60 -11.08 -13.64 -3.46
CA LEU A 60 -10.31 -13.48 -4.69
C LEU A 60 -9.33 -12.29 -4.60
N GLU A 61 -9.76 -11.19 -3.99
CA GLU A 61 -8.88 -10.03 -3.68
C GLU A 61 -7.72 -10.45 -2.78
N PHE A 62 -8.00 -11.17 -1.68
CA PHE A 62 -6.96 -11.65 -0.78
C PHE A 62 -5.99 -12.61 -1.47
N GLY A 63 -6.49 -13.51 -2.32
CA GLY A 63 -5.65 -14.45 -3.07
C GLY A 63 -4.67 -13.74 -4.00
N VAL A 64 -5.13 -12.75 -4.78
CA VAL A 64 -4.26 -11.99 -5.71
C VAL A 64 -3.20 -11.19 -4.95
N ILE A 65 -3.58 -10.55 -3.84
CA ILE A 65 -2.63 -9.81 -3.00
C ILE A 65 -1.57 -10.77 -2.42
N LEU A 66 -1.99 -11.92 -1.90
CA LEU A 66 -1.09 -12.91 -1.30
C LEU A 66 -0.09 -13.46 -2.32
N VAL A 67 -0.54 -13.73 -3.55
CA VAL A 67 0.32 -14.23 -4.65
C VAL A 67 1.35 -13.18 -5.06
N CYS A 68 0.95 -11.92 -5.25
CA CYS A 68 1.88 -10.84 -5.59
C CYS A 68 2.88 -10.58 -4.46
N LEU A 69 2.43 -10.63 -3.20
CA LEU A 69 3.30 -10.45 -2.04
C LEU A 69 4.31 -11.59 -1.90
N GLY A 70 3.87 -12.83 -2.13
CA GLY A 70 4.75 -14.01 -2.19
C GLY A 70 5.80 -13.90 -3.31
N LEU A 71 5.40 -13.43 -4.50
CA LEU A 71 6.33 -13.24 -5.61
C LEU A 71 7.37 -12.13 -5.34
N GLY A 72 6.95 -11.04 -4.69
CA GLY A 72 7.84 -9.94 -4.30
C GLY A 72 8.90 -10.39 -3.28
N ILE A 73 8.50 -11.17 -2.26
CA ILE A 73 9.41 -11.72 -1.25
C ILE A 73 10.37 -12.74 -1.90
N ALA A 74 9.86 -13.60 -2.79
CA ALA A 74 10.70 -14.56 -3.52
C ALA A 74 11.75 -13.85 -4.41
N SER A 75 11.35 -12.79 -5.09
CA SER A 75 12.24 -11.95 -5.89
C SER A 75 13.32 -11.31 -5.03
N LEU A 76 12.98 -10.86 -3.82
CA LEU A 76 13.92 -10.28 -2.87
C LEU A 76 15.00 -11.28 -2.41
N SER A 77 14.61 -12.53 -2.19
CA SER A 77 15.53 -13.62 -1.87
C SER A 77 16.47 -13.94 -3.05
N ALA A 78 15.97 -13.87 -4.29
CA ALA A 78 16.77 -14.07 -5.49
C ALA A 78 17.79 -12.93 -5.70
N LEU A 79 17.39 -11.67 -5.49
CA LEU A 79 18.30 -10.52 -5.59
C LEU A 79 19.36 -10.51 -4.48
N SER A 80 19.02 -10.98 -3.28
CA SER A 80 20.00 -11.09 -2.17
C SER A 80 21.17 -12.03 -2.50
N LYS A 81 20.97 -13.02 -3.38
CA LYS A 81 22.03 -13.95 -3.83
C LYS A 81 22.99 -13.34 -4.86
N LEU A 82 22.66 -12.20 -5.45
CA LEU A 82 23.46 -11.52 -6.49
C LEU A 82 24.50 -10.53 -5.92
N GLY A 83 24.67 -10.44 -4.60
CA GLY A 83 25.81 -9.72 -4.00
C GLY A 83 25.71 -8.19 -4.01
N ILE A 84 24.50 -7.62 -4.02
CA ILE A 84 24.30 -6.17 -3.91
C ILE A 84 24.65 -5.68 -2.49
N SER A 85 25.36 -4.55 -2.42
CA SER A 85 25.89 -3.87 -1.21
C SER A 85 24.85 -3.70 -0.11
N GLU A 86 25.25 -3.87 1.16
CA GLU A 86 24.33 -3.95 2.31
C GLU A 86 23.53 -2.66 2.57
N ASP A 87 24.08 -1.48 2.25
CA ASP A 87 23.40 -0.19 2.44
C ASP A 87 22.19 0.01 1.52
N ASP A 88 22.27 -0.46 0.26
CA ASP A 88 21.19 -0.27 -0.72
C ASP A 88 20.07 -1.32 -0.58
N ARG A 89 20.32 -2.42 0.15
CA ARG A 89 19.36 -3.51 0.33
C ARG A 89 18.07 -3.02 1.01
N GLY A 90 18.16 -2.08 1.94
CA GLY A 90 16.99 -1.53 2.64
C GLY A 90 16.04 -0.81 1.69
N PHE A 91 16.58 0.11 0.89
CA PHE A 91 15.81 0.88 -0.09
C PHE A 91 15.27 0.00 -1.23
N LEU A 92 16.08 -0.93 -1.73
CA LEU A 92 15.67 -1.85 -2.79
C LEU A 92 14.56 -2.80 -2.34
N SER A 93 14.64 -3.27 -1.09
CA SER A 93 13.61 -4.13 -0.49
C SER A 93 12.28 -3.43 -0.37
N PHE A 94 12.29 -2.19 0.11
CA PHE A 94 11.09 -1.37 0.16
C PHE A 94 10.51 -1.12 -1.24
N GLY A 95 11.36 -0.83 -2.24
CA GLY A 95 10.93 -0.61 -3.62
C GLY A 95 10.21 -1.83 -4.22
N ILE A 96 10.77 -3.03 -4.06
CA ILE A 96 10.19 -4.27 -4.60
C ILE A 96 8.89 -4.62 -3.85
N LEU A 97 8.87 -4.43 -2.53
CA LEU A 97 7.67 -4.65 -1.71
C LEU A 97 6.53 -3.69 -2.12
N PHE A 98 6.86 -2.43 -2.39
CA PHE A 98 5.89 -1.42 -2.83
C PHE A 98 5.41 -1.68 -4.26
N LEU A 99 6.29 -2.08 -5.18
CA LEU A 99 5.94 -2.43 -6.55
C LEU A 99 5.04 -3.67 -6.61
N PHE A 100 5.44 -4.77 -5.97
CA PHE A 100 4.64 -6.00 -6.00
C PHE A 100 3.37 -5.90 -5.15
N GLY A 101 3.45 -5.29 -3.96
CA GLY A 101 2.29 -5.08 -3.10
C GLY A 101 1.27 -4.10 -3.72
N GLY A 102 1.75 -2.97 -4.25
CA GLY A 102 0.92 -1.96 -4.91
C GLY A 102 0.31 -2.47 -6.21
N THR A 103 1.09 -3.13 -7.06
CA THR A 103 0.57 -3.70 -8.31
C THR A 103 -0.44 -4.80 -8.02
N GLY A 104 -0.19 -5.66 -7.02
CA GLY A 104 -1.14 -6.69 -6.59
C GLY A 104 -2.47 -6.12 -6.09
N LEU A 105 -2.44 -4.98 -5.37
CA LEU A 105 -3.64 -4.29 -4.91
C LEU A 105 -4.44 -3.67 -6.07
N ILE A 106 -3.74 -3.05 -7.03
CA ILE A 106 -4.37 -2.49 -8.25
C ILE A 106 -5.00 -3.62 -9.09
N LEU A 107 -4.30 -4.74 -9.25
CA LEU A 107 -4.80 -5.90 -9.99
C LEU A 107 -6.01 -6.52 -9.30
N ALA A 108 -5.98 -6.67 -7.97
CA ALA A 108 -7.12 -7.14 -7.19
C ALA A 108 -8.35 -6.24 -7.40
N HIS A 109 -8.16 -4.92 -7.43
CA HIS A 109 -9.24 -3.97 -7.68
C HIS A 109 -9.77 -4.04 -9.13
N LEU A 110 -8.89 -4.24 -10.13
CA LEU A 110 -9.26 -4.41 -11.53
C LEU A 110 -10.03 -5.72 -11.77
N ILE A 111 -9.58 -6.81 -11.15
CA ILE A 111 -10.24 -8.12 -11.19
C ILE A 111 -11.61 -8.01 -10.53
N ARG A 112 -11.74 -7.33 -9.39
CA ARG A 112 -13.04 -7.07 -8.75
C ARG A 112 -13.98 -6.29 -9.67
N LYS A 113 -13.49 -5.29 -10.42
CA LYS A 113 -14.30 -4.52 -11.38
C LYS A 113 -14.72 -5.34 -12.60
N ARG A 114 -13.88 -6.29 -13.06
CA ARG A 114 -14.14 -7.13 -14.23
C ARG A 114 -14.98 -8.38 -13.92
N PHE A 115 -14.80 -8.98 -12.74
CA PHE A 115 -15.45 -10.23 -12.33
C PHE A 115 -16.57 -10.04 -11.30
N GLY A 116 -16.57 -8.95 -10.52
CA GLY A 116 -17.69 -8.60 -9.63
C GLY A 116 -18.87 -7.94 -10.35
N GLY A 117 -18.78 -7.75 -11.67
CA GLY A 117 -19.85 -7.20 -12.51
C GLY A 117 -20.71 -8.25 -13.21
N GLN A 118 -20.62 -9.52 -12.85
CA GLN A 118 -21.44 -10.58 -13.43
C GLN A 118 -22.26 -11.29 -12.35
N LYS A 119 -23.55 -10.95 -12.39
CA LYS A 119 -24.74 -11.50 -11.71
C LYS A 119 -25.03 -10.95 -10.32
#